data_AF-A0A3A9GXV1-F1
#
_entry.id   AF-A0A3A9GXV1-F1
#
_cell.length_a   1.000
_cell.length_b   1.000
_cell.length_c   1.000
_cell.angle_alpha   90.00
_cell.angle_beta   90.00
_cell.angle_gamma   90.00
#
_symmetry.space_group_name_H-M   'P 1'
#
loop_
_entity.id
_entity.type
_entity.pdbx_description
1 polymer ?
#
loop_
_entity_poly.entity_id
_entity_poly.type
_entity_poly.pdbx_seq_one_letter_code
_entity_poly.pdbx_strand_id
1 'polypeptide(L)'
;MKKIIQYMCAVAGLLLMLLSCQDDAMIINPDVTHGQSTEGVETANGKGTLNSTLCPESKIVLLSIGDPTLEGRDETDLGRKDELCLILPKPLEKDITLKIAMEDAYANNETMKNGGSYTSFVVETFRREYKIKTQGSDFNIPGNNGLGNTLSLNGGKEAIVTIRAGERKSEKVKLLFEREYLSSNYTYLFPIQAVEVETGELIDQIYYIISPVEDQKEIGEKPGTVIAYIDTEVMNPLIAAQFSLSVDFFDMSEGFEETNIYKGPLLDILNVRTAFLKEVQGHAALTYTTDMEYVLKNHSHYLRPMQENGLKVCLAIMGGGTGLGFANLTDAQISDFAAQVQTAVSLYDLDGINLWDKGAGYGKEGMAPINDTSYAKLIKALKNAMPGKLLTLVDTRETTEALCDEQAGISVGNYLDYAWSSLEDFLAPYEPDATIRPLAGIPEKKYGTIFLRDIAAMSQEEQVDLMENSIIGEYMNMMRFTPLSGTDVVVGADIPYMDYGKESVWNDPWATWILCKYPAPEDFSSSTMAQTEVPYSVRDYYMFQKDW
;
A
#
# COMPACT_ATOMS: atom_id res chain seq x y z
N MET A 1 1.31 41.33 48.86
CA MET A 1 0.47 40.23 49.39
C MET A 1 -0.99 40.57 49.19
N LYS A 2 -1.75 39.63 48.61
CA LYS A 2 -3.22 39.57 48.53
C LYS A 2 -3.92 40.66 47.69
N LYS A 3 -4.03 40.40 46.38
CA LYS A 3 -5.27 40.52 45.56
C LYS A 3 -4.99 40.37 44.04
N ILE A 4 -4.26 39.33 43.61
CA ILE A 4 -4.23 38.85 42.21
C ILE A 4 -4.05 37.32 42.22
N ILE A 5 -4.94 36.59 42.89
CA ILE A 5 -5.09 35.12 42.73
C ILE A 5 -6.56 34.82 43.06
N GLN A 6 -7.44 35.02 42.08
CA GLN A 6 -8.81 34.46 42.12
C GLN A 6 -9.53 34.44 40.74
N TYR A 7 -8.81 34.67 39.63
CA TYR A 7 -9.39 34.63 38.27
C TYR A 7 -8.53 33.84 37.26
N MET A 8 -7.84 32.77 37.70
CA MET A 8 -7.14 31.85 36.79
C MET A 8 -7.43 30.36 37.06
N CYS A 9 -8.56 30.02 37.69
CA CYS A 9 -8.99 28.62 37.87
C CYS A 9 -10.42 28.32 37.43
N ALA A 10 -11.01 29.13 36.53
CA ALA A 10 -12.39 28.91 36.05
C ALA A 10 -12.54 28.96 34.52
N VAL A 11 -11.45 28.94 33.75
CA VAL A 11 -11.51 28.99 32.27
C VAL A 11 -10.85 27.76 31.59
N ALA A 12 -10.22 26.86 32.36
CA ALA A 12 -9.67 25.61 31.83
C ALA A 12 -10.63 24.40 31.95
N GLY A 13 -11.85 24.60 32.48
CA GLY A 13 -12.82 23.52 32.76
C GLY A 13 -14.13 23.59 31.97
N LEU A 14 -14.22 24.44 30.94
CA LEU A 14 -15.50 24.68 30.24
C LEU A 14 -15.33 24.90 28.72
N LEU A 15 -14.39 24.19 28.12
CA LEU A 15 -14.17 24.15 26.67
C LEU A 15 -13.90 22.73 26.14
N LEU A 16 -14.39 21.71 26.87
CA LEU A 16 -14.36 20.30 26.48
C LEU A 16 -15.75 19.65 26.45
N MET A 17 -16.82 20.46 26.50
CA MET A 17 -18.19 20.01 26.28
C MET A 17 -18.84 20.96 25.30
N LEU A 18 -18.89 20.56 24.02
CA LEU A 18 -19.85 20.93 22.99
C LEU A 18 -19.21 20.68 21.62
N LEU A 19 -19.33 19.43 21.17
CA LEU A 19 -19.64 19.04 19.78
C LEU A 19 -20.12 17.58 19.85
N SER A 20 -21.21 17.38 20.60
CA SER A 20 -22.07 16.21 20.39
C SER A 20 -22.90 16.50 19.14
N CYS A 21 -22.35 16.20 17.97
CA CYS A 21 -23.21 16.01 16.80
C CYS A 21 -23.96 14.70 17.03
N GLN A 22 -25.26 14.83 17.27
CA GLN A 22 -26.19 13.72 17.11
C GLN A 22 -26.22 13.41 15.61
N ASP A 23 -25.55 12.35 15.20
CA ASP A 23 -25.80 11.76 13.89
C ASP A 23 -27.08 10.93 14.01
N ASP A 24 -28.17 11.49 13.48
CA ASP A 24 -29.43 10.81 13.29
C ASP A 24 -29.20 9.56 12.43
N ALA A 25 -29.49 8.39 12.99
CA ALA A 25 -29.50 7.13 12.26
C ALA A 25 -30.54 7.21 11.13
N MET A 26 -30.07 7.43 9.90
CA MET A 26 -30.95 7.52 8.74
C MET A 26 -31.16 6.13 8.13
N ILE A 27 -32.39 5.63 8.21
CA ILE A 27 -32.87 4.45 7.47
C ILE A 27 -32.90 4.81 5.98
N ILE A 28 -32.11 4.14 5.13
CA ILE A 28 -32.09 4.38 3.68
C ILE A 28 -33.01 3.39 2.95
N ASN A 29 -33.92 3.95 2.16
CA ASN A 29 -34.75 3.30 1.14
C ASN A 29 -33.99 3.34 -0.21
N PRO A 30 -33.87 2.24 -0.97
CA PRO A 30 -33.04 2.22 -2.17
C PRO A 30 -33.82 2.77 -3.37
N ASP A 31 -33.31 3.82 -4.00
CA ASP A 31 -33.73 4.20 -5.35
C ASP A 31 -32.50 4.22 -6.27
N VAL A 32 -32.54 3.33 -7.27
CA VAL A 32 -31.43 3.05 -8.19
C VAL A 32 -31.89 3.45 -9.58
N THR A 33 -31.57 4.67 -9.99
CA THR A 33 -31.70 5.09 -11.39
C THR A 33 -30.32 5.37 -11.96
N HIS A 34 -29.81 4.41 -12.75
CA HIS A 34 -28.63 4.59 -13.58
C HIS A 34 -28.96 5.56 -14.73
N GLY A 35 -28.34 6.74 -14.71
CA GLY A 35 -28.30 7.64 -15.85
C GLY A 35 -27.51 7.01 -17.01
N GLN A 36 -28.08 7.07 -18.20
CA GLN A 36 -27.53 6.50 -19.43
C GLN A 36 -26.18 7.11 -19.83
N SER A 37 -25.31 6.24 -20.37
CA SER A 37 -24.05 6.58 -21.04
C SER A 37 -24.32 7.50 -22.24
N THR A 38 -23.63 8.64 -22.29
CA THR A 38 -23.66 9.54 -23.45
C THR A 38 -22.70 9.04 -24.53
N GLU A 39 -23.25 8.75 -25.72
CA GLU A 39 -22.51 8.48 -26.94
C GLU A 39 -21.53 9.62 -27.31
N GLY A 40 -20.37 9.25 -27.84
CA GLY A 40 -19.30 10.16 -28.21
C GLY A 40 -19.71 11.11 -29.35
N VAL A 41 -19.56 12.41 -29.10
CA VAL A 41 -19.76 13.46 -30.09
C VAL A 41 -18.53 13.53 -31.00
N GLU A 42 -18.68 13.17 -32.28
CA GLU A 42 -17.71 13.51 -33.33
C GLU A 42 -17.56 15.04 -33.40
N THR A 43 -16.41 15.57 -32.95
CA THR A 43 -16.12 17.00 -33.03
C THR A 43 -15.45 17.31 -34.37
N ALA A 44 -16.17 18.01 -35.25
CA ALA A 44 -15.80 18.32 -36.63
C ALA A 44 -14.66 19.35 -36.82
N ASN A 45 -13.75 19.53 -35.86
CA ASN A 45 -12.73 20.60 -35.84
C ASN A 45 -11.26 20.14 -35.64
N GLY A 46 -10.95 18.84 -35.59
CA GLY A 46 -9.56 18.37 -35.40
C GLY A 46 -8.66 18.63 -36.62
N LYS A 47 -7.36 18.93 -36.43
CA LYS A 47 -6.38 19.06 -37.54
C LYS A 47 -5.90 17.72 -38.10
N GLY A 48 -6.07 16.66 -37.31
CA GLY A 48 -5.62 15.30 -37.56
C GLY A 48 -5.47 14.59 -36.23
N THR A 49 -5.36 13.26 -36.24
CA THR A 49 -5.17 12.46 -35.02
C THR A 49 -4.10 11.41 -35.24
N LEU A 50 -3.12 11.34 -34.34
CA LEU A 50 -2.20 10.22 -34.26
C LEU A 50 -2.93 9.02 -33.67
N ASN A 51 -2.81 7.87 -34.33
CA ASN A 51 -3.57 6.68 -34.01
C ASN A 51 -2.65 5.46 -33.89
N SER A 52 -2.65 4.84 -32.71
CA SER A 52 -1.96 3.58 -32.41
C SER A 52 -2.71 2.40 -33.02
N THR A 53 -1.98 1.37 -33.44
CA THR A 53 -2.58 0.11 -33.90
C THR A 53 -3.00 -0.76 -32.72
N LEU A 54 -2.26 -0.73 -31.61
CA LEU A 54 -2.60 -1.46 -30.38
C LEU A 54 -3.76 -0.85 -29.60
N CYS A 55 -3.86 0.49 -29.56
CA CYS A 55 -4.93 1.21 -28.88
C CYS A 55 -5.54 2.29 -29.80
N PRO A 56 -6.35 1.89 -30.79
CA PRO A 56 -7.00 2.83 -31.70
C PRO A 56 -7.86 3.85 -30.96
N GLU A 57 -7.91 5.08 -31.49
CA GLU A 57 -8.72 6.22 -31.03
C GLU A 57 -8.35 6.76 -29.63
N SER A 58 -7.35 6.17 -28.98
CA SER A 58 -6.88 6.64 -27.68
C SER A 58 -5.77 7.69 -27.82
N LYS A 59 -5.82 8.70 -26.95
CA LYS A 59 -4.75 9.68 -26.75
C LYS A 59 -3.61 9.17 -25.87
N ILE A 60 -3.88 8.14 -25.09
CA ILE A 60 -2.92 7.53 -24.16
C ILE A 60 -2.87 6.04 -24.44
N VAL A 61 -1.67 5.54 -24.72
CA VAL A 61 -1.40 4.13 -24.96
C VAL A 61 -0.59 3.60 -23.79
N LEU A 62 -1.11 2.58 -23.11
CA LEU A 62 -0.46 1.93 -21.98
C LEU A 62 0.18 0.63 -22.45
N LEU A 63 1.50 0.49 -22.32
CA LEU A 63 2.21 -0.74 -22.71
C LEU A 63 3.14 -1.19 -21.59
N SER A 64 3.22 -2.50 -21.41
CA SER A 64 4.27 -3.14 -20.62
C SER A 64 5.38 -3.66 -21.52
N ILE A 65 6.63 -3.62 -21.05
CA ILE A 65 7.84 -4.14 -21.71
C ILE A 65 8.65 -4.99 -20.72
N GLY A 66 9.54 -5.85 -21.18
CA GLY A 66 10.40 -6.68 -20.32
C GLY A 66 9.82 -8.03 -19.90
N ASP A 67 8.51 -8.25 -19.99
CA ASP A 67 7.92 -9.55 -19.69
C ASP A 67 8.04 -10.49 -20.92
N PRO A 68 8.70 -11.66 -20.78
CA PRO A 68 8.96 -12.58 -21.89
C PRO A 68 7.69 -13.21 -22.47
N THR A 69 6.55 -13.11 -21.79
CA THR A 69 5.26 -13.66 -22.24
C THR A 69 4.45 -12.71 -23.13
N LEU A 70 4.83 -11.43 -23.23
CA LEU A 70 4.05 -10.42 -23.96
C LEU A 70 4.11 -10.62 -25.49
N GLU A 71 2.96 -10.42 -26.15
CA GLU A 71 2.86 -10.37 -27.61
C GLU A 71 3.42 -9.06 -28.19
N GLY A 72 3.99 -9.14 -29.40
CA GLY A 72 4.57 -7.98 -30.10
C GLY A 72 5.92 -7.50 -29.54
N ARG A 73 6.57 -8.33 -28.72
CA ARG A 73 7.89 -8.05 -28.15
C ARG A 73 9.03 -8.20 -29.17
N ASP A 74 10.18 -7.62 -28.85
CA ASP A 74 11.44 -7.97 -29.49
C ASP A 74 12.19 -9.02 -28.66
N GLU A 75 12.74 -10.04 -29.32
CA GLU A 75 13.36 -11.19 -28.64
C GLU A 75 14.74 -10.86 -28.07
N THR A 76 15.37 -9.75 -28.49
CA THR A 76 16.74 -9.43 -28.11
C THR A 76 16.85 -8.51 -26.91
N ASP A 77 15.96 -7.54 -26.75
CA ASP A 77 15.94 -6.58 -25.65
C ASP A 77 14.69 -6.71 -24.75
N LEU A 78 13.72 -7.55 -25.10
CA LEU A 78 12.40 -7.64 -24.45
C LEU A 78 11.59 -6.33 -24.53
N GLY A 79 11.91 -5.46 -25.48
CA GLY A 79 11.16 -4.27 -25.86
C GLY A 79 9.83 -4.61 -26.53
N ARG A 80 9.01 -3.60 -26.84
CA ARG A 80 7.68 -3.80 -27.44
C ARG A 80 7.42 -2.91 -28.64
N LYS A 81 6.78 -3.48 -29.67
CA LYS A 81 6.48 -2.83 -30.93
C LYS A 81 5.03 -2.32 -30.98
N ASP A 82 4.83 -1.20 -31.65
CA ASP A 82 3.52 -0.70 -32.10
C ASP A 82 3.68 -0.06 -33.50
N GLU A 83 2.57 0.29 -34.14
CA GLU A 83 2.55 1.07 -35.36
C GLU A 83 1.61 2.27 -35.21
N LEU A 84 2.12 3.46 -35.54
CA LEU A 84 1.40 4.72 -35.47
C LEU A 84 1.08 5.23 -36.88
N CYS A 85 -0.10 5.81 -37.07
CA CYS A 85 -0.46 6.53 -38.29
C CYS A 85 -1.18 7.83 -37.96
N LEU A 86 -1.00 8.87 -38.76
CA LEU A 86 -1.82 10.08 -38.67
C LEU A 86 -3.06 9.92 -39.55
N ILE A 87 -4.23 10.27 -39.02
CA ILE A 87 -5.51 10.27 -39.72
C ILE A 87 -6.09 11.68 -39.74
N LEU A 88 -6.29 12.22 -40.94
CA LEU A 88 -6.95 13.51 -41.16
C LEU A 88 -8.48 13.36 -41.09
N PRO A 89 -9.20 14.37 -40.57
CA PRO A 89 -10.66 14.36 -40.58
C PRO A 89 -11.23 14.36 -42.01
N LYS A 90 -10.52 15.01 -42.94
CA LYS A 90 -10.88 15.13 -44.37
C LYS A 90 -9.61 15.10 -45.22
N PRO A 91 -9.68 14.62 -46.48
CA PRO A 91 -8.56 14.71 -47.40
C PRO A 91 -8.17 16.17 -47.67
N LEU A 92 -6.89 16.40 -47.95
CA LEU A 92 -6.36 17.71 -48.35
C LEU A 92 -6.10 17.77 -49.86
N GLU A 93 -6.09 18.99 -50.40
CA GLU A 93 -5.83 19.24 -51.83
C GLU A 93 -4.34 19.17 -52.20
N LYS A 94 -3.46 19.14 -51.20
CA LYS A 94 -2.02 19.11 -51.36
C LYS A 94 -1.42 18.02 -50.49
N ASP A 95 -0.26 17.53 -50.90
CA ASP A 95 0.56 16.65 -50.09
C ASP A 95 0.99 17.40 -48.81
N ILE A 96 0.95 16.71 -47.67
CA ILE A 96 1.54 17.20 -46.43
C ILE A 96 2.63 16.23 -45.96
N THR A 97 3.75 16.79 -45.53
CA THR A 97 4.87 16.02 -44.99
C THR A 97 4.98 16.26 -43.49
N LEU A 98 5.04 15.18 -42.74
CA LEU A 98 4.98 15.18 -41.28
C LEU A 98 6.25 14.58 -40.72
N LYS A 99 6.82 15.24 -39.72
CA LYS A 99 7.81 14.67 -38.82
C LYS A 99 7.09 14.06 -37.62
N ILE A 100 7.27 12.76 -37.42
CA ILE A 100 6.79 12.02 -36.24
C ILE A 100 7.99 11.73 -35.35
N ALA A 101 8.03 12.35 -34.18
CA ALA A 101 9.13 12.21 -33.21
C ALA A 101 8.69 12.68 -31.82
N MET A 102 9.49 12.38 -30.80
CA MET A 102 9.45 13.18 -29.57
C MET A 102 10.08 14.56 -29.83
N GLU A 103 9.66 15.57 -29.08
CA GLU A 103 10.34 16.86 -29.12
C GLU A 103 11.81 16.70 -28.67
N ASP A 104 12.75 17.31 -29.40
CA ASP A 104 14.19 17.12 -29.16
C ASP A 104 14.59 17.49 -27.72
N ALA A 105 14.07 18.61 -27.18
CA ALA A 105 14.36 19.04 -25.82
C ALA A 105 13.87 18.02 -24.76
N TYR A 106 12.76 17.33 -25.04
CA TYR A 106 12.24 16.27 -24.16
C TYR A 106 13.05 14.98 -24.33
N ALA A 107 13.24 14.54 -25.57
CA ALA A 107 14.00 13.34 -25.90
C ALA A 107 15.42 13.37 -25.31
N ASN A 108 16.00 14.56 -25.18
CA ASN A 108 17.35 14.81 -24.67
C ASN A 108 17.37 15.43 -23.26
N ASN A 109 16.27 15.41 -22.51
CA ASN A 109 16.21 15.94 -21.14
C ASN A 109 16.94 17.30 -20.95
N GLU A 110 16.71 18.23 -21.86
CA GLU A 110 17.46 19.48 -21.89
C GLU A 110 17.19 20.35 -20.65
N THR A 111 18.20 21.12 -20.24
CA THR A 111 18.08 22.07 -19.13
C THR A 111 17.38 23.35 -19.60
N MET A 112 16.27 23.70 -18.94
CA MET A 112 15.56 24.95 -19.16
C MET A 112 16.33 26.16 -18.62
N LYS A 113 15.93 27.37 -19.05
CA LYS A 113 16.57 28.64 -18.65
C LYS A 113 16.59 28.90 -17.13
N ASN A 114 15.64 28.31 -16.39
CA ASN A 114 15.54 28.42 -14.94
C ASN A 114 16.37 27.35 -14.19
N GLY A 115 17.13 26.52 -14.92
CA GLY A 115 17.93 25.42 -14.35
C GLY A 115 17.14 24.11 -14.13
N GLY A 116 15.83 24.10 -14.38
CA GLY A 116 15.01 22.89 -14.29
C GLY A 116 15.15 21.98 -15.52
N SER A 117 14.74 20.72 -15.38
CA SER A 117 14.68 19.76 -16.49
C SER A 117 13.43 19.98 -17.36
N TYR A 118 13.60 19.97 -18.69
CA TYR A 118 12.49 20.07 -19.63
C TYR A 118 11.55 18.86 -19.56
N THR A 119 12.09 17.66 -19.33
CA THR A 119 11.25 16.46 -19.16
C THR A 119 10.38 16.56 -17.92
N SER A 120 10.92 17.07 -16.80
CA SER A 120 10.13 17.32 -15.59
C SER A 120 8.97 18.27 -15.86
N PHE A 121 9.18 19.36 -16.61
CA PHE A 121 8.13 20.31 -16.97
C PHE A 121 6.98 19.68 -17.78
N VAL A 122 7.33 18.86 -18.79
CA VAL A 122 6.33 18.18 -19.64
C VAL A 122 5.57 17.12 -18.82
N VAL A 123 6.28 16.33 -18.01
CA VAL A 123 5.66 15.33 -17.12
C VAL A 123 4.75 15.98 -16.08
N GLU A 124 5.14 17.10 -15.47
CA GLU A 124 4.29 17.84 -14.54
C GLU A 124 3.01 18.34 -15.23
N THR A 125 3.12 18.82 -16.46
CA THR A 125 1.97 19.28 -17.25
C THR A 125 1.03 18.11 -17.56
N PHE A 126 1.59 16.98 -18.04
CA PHE A 126 0.85 15.75 -18.30
C PHE A 126 0.14 15.24 -17.04
N ARG A 127 0.86 15.16 -15.91
CA ARG A 127 0.30 14.73 -14.63
C ARG A 127 -0.84 15.63 -14.17
N ARG A 128 -0.72 16.95 -14.33
CA ARG A 128 -1.78 17.89 -13.96
C ARG A 128 -3.05 17.69 -14.78
N GLU A 129 -2.90 17.39 -16.06
CA GLU A 129 -4.00 17.21 -17.01
C GLU A 129 -4.66 15.84 -16.86
N TYR A 130 -3.88 14.75 -16.89
CA TYR A 130 -4.38 13.38 -16.97
C TYR A 130 -4.40 12.64 -15.64
N LYS A 131 -3.83 13.22 -14.57
CA LYS A 131 -3.72 12.60 -13.25
C LYS A 131 -2.95 11.27 -13.26
N ILE A 132 -1.97 11.15 -14.15
CA ILE A 132 -1.10 9.98 -14.26
C ILE A 132 0.35 10.42 -14.06
N LYS A 133 1.04 9.84 -13.06
CA LYS A 133 2.47 10.06 -12.83
C LYS A 133 3.32 9.12 -13.67
N THR A 134 4.35 9.71 -14.24
CA THR A 134 5.31 9.06 -15.11
C THR A 134 6.69 9.68 -14.90
N GLN A 135 7.72 9.10 -15.48
CA GLN A 135 9.05 9.67 -15.63
C GLN A 135 9.32 10.03 -17.09
N GLY A 136 10.07 11.10 -17.30
CA GLY A 136 10.51 11.51 -18.64
C GLY A 136 12.00 11.28 -18.89
N SER A 137 12.69 10.67 -17.93
CA SER A 137 14.15 10.46 -17.95
C SER A 137 14.55 9.33 -17.02
N ASP A 138 15.71 8.72 -17.26
CA ASP A 138 16.35 7.75 -16.36
C ASP A 138 17.87 7.96 -16.30
N PHE A 139 18.45 7.85 -15.10
CA PHE A 139 19.90 8.03 -14.88
C PHE A 139 20.73 6.89 -15.47
N ASN A 140 20.14 5.73 -15.73
CA ASN A 140 20.80 4.59 -16.32
C ASN A 140 21.06 4.77 -17.83
N ILE A 141 20.39 5.73 -18.48
CA ILE A 141 20.55 5.97 -19.92
C ILE A 141 21.88 6.67 -20.18
N PRO A 142 22.80 6.07 -20.96
CA PRO A 142 24.15 6.60 -21.13
C PRO A 142 24.17 7.92 -21.94
N GLY A 143 25.05 8.83 -21.51
CA GLY A 143 25.37 10.08 -22.18
C GLY A 143 24.36 11.21 -21.91
N ASN A 144 23.06 10.93 -22.05
CA ASN A 144 22.00 11.88 -21.78
C ASN A 144 20.75 11.15 -21.28
N ASN A 145 20.35 11.43 -20.04
CA ASN A 145 19.30 10.74 -19.28
C ASN A 145 17.89 10.81 -19.92
N GLY A 146 17.73 11.43 -21.09
CA GLY A 146 16.46 11.52 -21.81
C GLY A 146 16.09 10.22 -22.54
N LEU A 147 14.79 10.02 -22.74
CA LEU A 147 14.23 8.79 -23.31
C LEU A 147 14.48 8.62 -24.82
N GLY A 148 15.09 9.59 -25.50
CA GLY A 148 15.29 9.60 -26.95
C GLY A 148 16.13 8.46 -27.51
N ASN A 149 16.94 7.79 -26.67
CA ASN A 149 17.71 6.61 -27.06
C ASN A 149 16.99 5.29 -26.79
N THR A 150 15.80 5.33 -26.17
CA THR A 150 14.99 4.14 -25.80
C THR A 150 13.72 4.00 -26.65
N LEU A 151 13.62 4.80 -27.71
CA LEU A 151 12.52 4.75 -28.69
C LEU A 151 13.11 4.79 -30.10
N SER A 152 12.74 3.80 -30.90
CA SER A 152 13.04 3.77 -32.32
C SER A 152 11.77 3.98 -33.16
N LEU A 153 11.87 4.86 -34.15
CA LEU A 153 10.83 5.21 -35.12
C LEU A 153 11.35 4.84 -36.52
N ASN A 154 10.81 3.78 -37.12
CA ASN A 154 11.32 3.19 -38.37
C ASN A 154 12.84 2.90 -38.35
N GLY A 155 13.42 2.58 -37.18
CA GLY A 155 14.85 2.33 -37.02
C GLY A 155 15.70 3.58 -36.71
N GLY A 156 15.09 4.76 -36.62
CA GLY A 156 15.76 6.03 -36.30
C GLY A 156 15.11 6.75 -35.10
N LYS A 157 15.46 8.03 -34.89
CA LYS A 157 14.89 8.88 -33.81
C LYS A 157 13.65 9.68 -34.24
N GLU A 158 13.42 9.75 -35.54
CA GLU A 158 12.28 10.43 -36.16
C GLU A 158 11.86 9.66 -37.40
N ALA A 159 10.59 9.80 -37.78
CA ALA A 159 10.07 9.29 -39.04
C ALA A 159 9.45 10.43 -39.84
N ILE A 160 9.82 10.51 -41.12
CA ILE A 160 9.19 11.42 -42.08
C ILE A 160 8.16 10.63 -42.87
N VAL A 161 6.90 11.05 -42.82
CA VAL A 161 5.80 10.44 -43.58
C VAL A 161 5.04 11.49 -44.38
N THR A 162 4.49 11.09 -45.51
CA THR A 162 3.70 11.96 -46.38
C THR A 162 2.26 11.47 -46.44
N ILE A 163 1.30 12.39 -46.28
CA ILE A 163 -0.09 12.17 -46.68
C ILE A 163 -0.27 12.83 -48.04
N ARG A 164 -0.52 12.03 -49.08
CA ARG A 164 -0.70 12.53 -50.44
C ARG A 164 -2.03 13.27 -50.58
N ALA A 165 -2.10 14.21 -51.52
CA ALA A 165 -3.33 14.90 -51.87
C ALA A 165 -4.45 13.89 -52.18
N GLY A 166 -5.62 14.10 -51.61
CA GLY A 166 -6.77 13.19 -51.73
C GLY A 166 -6.76 11.98 -50.77
N GLU A 167 -5.66 11.70 -50.08
CA GLU A 167 -5.58 10.68 -49.03
C GLU A 167 -5.93 11.25 -47.65
N ARG A 168 -6.25 10.36 -46.70
CA ARG A 168 -6.53 10.73 -45.30
C ARG A 168 -5.53 10.19 -44.30
N LYS A 169 -4.77 9.17 -44.67
CA LYS A 169 -3.88 8.45 -43.75
C LYS A 169 -2.44 8.56 -44.21
N SER A 170 -1.53 8.71 -43.25
CA SER A 170 -0.11 8.56 -43.52
C SER A 170 0.25 7.08 -43.72
N GLU A 171 1.44 6.85 -44.24
CA GLU A 171 2.12 5.56 -44.05
C GLU A 171 2.26 5.27 -42.55
N LYS A 172 2.30 3.98 -42.20
CA LYS A 172 2.51 3.57 -40.81
C LYS A 172 3.97 3.76 -40.41
N VAL A 173 4.18 4.37 -39.26
CA VAL A 173 5.48 4.44 -38.59
C VAL A 173 5.56 3.29 -37.61
N LYS A 174 6.63 2.49 -37.67
CA LYS A 174 6.91 1.42 -36.70
C LYS A 174 7.61 2.01 -35.48
N LEU A 175 7.11 1.68 -34.31
CA LEU A 175 7.67 2.05 -33.02
C LEU A 175 8.29 0.81 -32.40
N LEU A 176 9.45 0.98 -31.78
CA LEU A 176 10.03 0.02 -30.85
C LEU A 176 10.42 0.78 -29.59
N PHE A 177 9.78 0.44 -28.47
CA PHE A 177 10.16 0.90 -27.15
C PHE A 177 11.15 -0.10 -26.57
N GLU A 178 12.38 0.34 -26.38
CA GLU A 178 13.48 -0.50 -25.90
C GLU A 178 13.42 -0.59 -24.38
N ARG A 179 13.64 -1.80 -23.86
CA ARG A 179 13.68 -2.04 -22.40
C ARG A 179 15.06 -1.72 -21.82
N GLU A 180 16.10 -1.73 -22.65
CA GLU A 180 17.47 -1.42 -22.23
C GLU A 180 17.51 -0.09 -21.45
N TYR A 181 18.20 -0.07 -20.31
CA TYR A 181 18.35 1.08 -19.40
C TYR A 181 17.11 1.52 -18.59
N LEU A 182 15.89 1.14 -18.96
CA LEU A 182 14.70 1.53 -18.19
C LEU A 182 14.63 0.73 -16.88
N SER A 183 14.23 1.35 -15.78
CA SER A 183 14.03 0.65 -14.50
C SER A 183 12.56 0.27 -14.33
N SER A 184 12.33 -0.97 -13.91
CA SER A 184 11.02 -1.51 -13.48
C SER A 184 10.35 -0.72 -12.37
N ASN A 185 11.11 0.11 -11.65
CA ASN A 185 10.60 0.95 -10.58
C ASN A 185 9.77 2.13 -11.09
N TYR A 186 9.86 2.49 -12.37
CA TYR A 186 9.20 3.69 -12.90
C TYR A 186 8.32 3.35 -14.10
N THR A 187 7.31 4.18 -14.32
CA THR A 187 6.55 4.19 -15.58
C THR A 187 7.00 5.41 -16.38
N TYR A 188 7.32 5.25 -17.65
CA TYR A 188 7.91 6.29 -18.49
C TYR A 188 6.91 6.87 -19.49
N LEU A 189 7.00 8.18 -19.73
CA LEU A 189 6.16 8.90 -20.68
C LEU A 189 6.93 9.18 -21.97
N PHE A 190 6.36 8.77 -23.09
CA PHE A 190 6.86 9.05 -24.42
C PHE A 190 5.81 9.91 -25.17
N PRO A 191 5.93 11.25 -25.12
CA PRO A 191 5.06 12.16 -25.85
C PRO A 191 5.52 12.24 -27.31
N ILE A 192 4.77 11.61 -28.21
CA ILE A 192 5.10 11.55 -29.64
C ILE A 192 4.23 12.58 -30.38
N GLN A 193 4.90 13.46 -31.12
CA GLN A 193 4.31 14.57 -31.86
C GLN A 193 4.32 14.31 -33.36
N ALA A 194 3.29 14.79 -34.06
CA ALA A 194 3.26 14.93 -35.50
C ALA A 194 3.32 16.42 -35.84
N VAL A 195 4.43 16.85 -36.43
CA VAL A 195 4.66 18.24 -36.81
C VAL A 195 4.76 18.35 -38.33
N GLU A 196 4.02 19.27 -38.94
CA GLU A 196 4.14 19.54 -40.36
C GLU A 196 5.49 20.22 -40.67
N VAL A 197 6.24 19.64 -41.61
CA VAL A 197 7.63 20.02 -41.86
C VAL A 197 7.76 21.43 -42.44
N GLU A 198 6.85 21.85 -43.32
CA GLU A 198 6.94 23.15 -44.00
C GLU A 198 6.58 24.32 -43.08
N THR A 199 5.55 24.13 -42.23
CA THR A 199 4.99 25.19 -41.38
C THR A 199 5.54 25.17 -39.96
N GLY A 200 6.07 24.03 -39.51
CA GLY A 200 6.43 23.78 -38.12
C GLY A 200 5.20 23.62 -37.20
N GLU A 201 4.01 23.46 -37.78
CA GLU A 201 2.77 23.37 -37.01
C GLU A 201 2.61 22.00 -36.35
N LEU A 202 2.37 21.97 -35.04
CA LEU A 202 1.97 20.76 -34.33
C LEU A 202 0.55 20.37 -34.77
N ILE A 203 0.45 19.25 -35.49
CA ILE A 203 -0.82 18.70 -35.96
C ILE A 203 -1.51 17.92 -34.84
N ASP A 204 -0.75 17.04 -34.19
CA ASP A 204 -1.26 16.26 -33.08
C ASP A 204 -0.16 15.69 -32.16
N GLN A 205 -0.55 15.27 -30.96
CA GLN A 205 0.31 14.57 -30.00
C GLN A 205 -0.41 13.37 -29.39
N ILE A 206 0.30 12.25 -29.23
CA ILE A 206 -0.14 11.05 -28.54
C ILE A 206 0.86 10.69 -27.44
N TYR A 207 0.37 10.13 -26.33
CA TYR A 207 1.21 9.74 -25.21
C TYR A 207 1.30 8.23 -25.10
N TYR A 208 2.53 7.71 -25.07
CA TYR A 208 2.77 6.33 -24.67
C TYR A 208 3.27 6.31 -23.24
N ILE A 209 2.63 5.49 -22.41
CA ILE A 209 2.98 5.24 -21.02
C ILE A 209 3.51 3.82 -20.95
N ILE A 210 4.82 3.71 -20.71
CA ILE A 210 5.56 2.46 -20.79
C ILE A 210 5.95 2.01 -19.39
N SER A 211 5.50 0.83 -18.99
CA SER A 211 5.84 0.20 -17.71
C SER A 211 6.79 -0.98 -17.94
N PRO A 212 8.09 -0.85 -17.61
CA PRO A 212 8.99 -1.98 -17.62
C PRO A 212 8.62 -2.96 -16.50
N VAL A 213 8.66 -4.24 -16.83
CA VAL A 213 8.43 -5.36 -15.93
C VAL A 213 9.76 -6.12 -15.83
N GLU A 214 10.08 -6.66 -14.66
CA GLU A 214 11.20 -7.58 -14.51
C GLU A 214 10.78 -9.00 -14.89
N ASP A 215 11.76 -9.82 -15.26
CA ASP A 215 11.57 -11.26 -15.25
C ASP A 215 11.01 -11.68 -13.88
N GLN A 216 9.97 -12.51 -13.89
CA GLN A 216 9.45 -13.08 -12.66
C GLN A 216 10.55 -13.95 -12.03
N LYS A 217 11.33 -13.39 -11.09
CA LYS A 217 12.14 -14.19 -10.16
C LYS A 217 11.19 -15.20 -9.51
N GLU A 218 11.61 -16.46 -9.38
CA GLU A 218 10.80 -17.47 -8.71
C GLU A 218 10.37 -16.96 -7.32
N ILE A 219 9.08 -17.06 -7.02
CA ILE A 219 8.59 -16.72 -5.68
C ILE A 219 9.08 -17.80 -4.73
N GLY A 220 10.18 -17.52 -4.03
CA GLY A 220 10.67 -18.38 -2.96
C GLY A 220 9.75 -18.41 -1.75
N GLU A 221 10.16 -19.06 -0.67
CA GLU A 221 9.35 -19.15 0.54
C GLU A 221 9.40 -17.83 1.32
N LYS A 222 8.24 -17.24 1.62
CA LYS A 222 8.18 -15.99 2.36
C LYS A 222 8.75 -16.19 3.78
N PRO A 223 9.64 -15.30 4.27
CA PRO A 223 10.28 -15.47 5.57
C PRO A 223 9.33 -15.52 6.77
N GLY A 224 8.11 -15.03 6.67
CA GLY A 224 7.13 -15.10 7.75
C GLY A 224 5.82 -14.41 7.40
N THR A 225 4.91 -14.37 8.36
CA THR A 225 3.61 -13.71 8.23
C THR A 225 3.76 -12.22 8.52
N VAL A 226 3.40 -11.39 7.54
CA VAL A 226 3.43 -9.94 7.64
C VAL A 226 2.01 -9.41 7.79
N ILE A 227 1.79 -8.65 8.87
CA ILE A 227 0.50 -8.08 9.26
C ILE A 227 0.61 -6.56 9.27
N ALA A 228 -0.40 -5.84 8.79
CA ALA A 228 -0.47 -4.38 8.89
C ALA A 228 -1.89 -3.91 9.23
N TYR A 229 -2.00 -2.63 9.59
CA TYR A 229 -3.29 -1.97 9.80
C TYR A 229 -3.54 -0.93 8.73
N ILE A 230 -4.81 -0.59 8.49
CA ILE A 230 -5.15 0.58 7.70
C ILE A 230 -6.35 1.30 8.29
N ASP A 231 -6.18 2.61 8.47
CA ASP A 231 -7.23 3.50 8.91
C ASP A 231 -8.06 3.99 7.72
N THR A 232 -9.29 3.47 7.61
CA THR A 232 -10.18 3.83 6.52
C THR A 232 -10.71 5.26 6.65
N GLU A 233 -10.57 5.92 7.79
CA GLU A 233 -10.97 7.34 7.88
C GLU A 233 -10.09 8.24 7.01
N VAL A 234 -8.87 7.80 6.71
CA VAL A 234 -7.85 8.60 6.01
C VAL A 234 -7.34 7.96 4.70
N MET A 235 -7.52 6.65 4.47
CA MET A 235 -6.89 5.96 3.35
C MET A 235 -7.80 4.91 2.69
N ASN A 236 -7.71 4.80 1.35
CA ASN A 236 -8.33 3.70 0.62
C ASN A 236 -7.55 2.39 0.87
N PRO A 237 -8.21 1.32 1.35
CA PRO A 237 -7.53 0.07 1.73
C PRO A 237 -6.81 -0.63 0.58
N LEU A 238 -7.18 -0.39 -0.69
CA LEU A 238 -6.56 -1.01 -1.87
C LEU A 238 -5.06 -0.76 -2.01
N ILE A 239 -4.54 0.28 -1.36
CA ILE A 239 -3.11 0.58 -1.29
C ILE A 239 -2.30 -0.58 -0.69
N ALA A 240 -2.90 -1.35 0.22
CA ALA A 240 -2.24 -2.42 0.95
C ALA A 240 -1.77 -3.57 0.02
N ALA A 241 -2.48 -3.81 -1.08
CA ALA A 241 -2.12 -4.85 -2.05
C ALA A 241 -1.04 -4.42 -3.05
N GLN A 242 -0.55 -3.18 -2.97
CA GLN A 242 0.40 -2.66 -3.94
C GLN A 242 1.86 -2.93 -3.54
N PHE A 243 2.14 -3.25 -2.28
CA PHE A 243 3.50 -3.41 -1.79
C PHE A 243 4.04 -4.82 -2.06
N SER A 244 5.29 -4.90 -2.53
CA SER A 244 6.03 -6.16 -2.67
C SER A 244 7.30 -6.15 -1.82
N LEU A 245 7.77 -7.33 -1.44
CA LEU A 245 9.00 -7.53 -0.68
C LEU A 245 9.96 -8.40 -1.51
N SER A 246 11.21 -7.94 -1.65
CA SER A 246 12.35 -8.76 -2.05
C SER A 246 13.18 -9.06 -0.82
N VAL A 247 13.60 -10.32 -0.65
CA VAL A 247 14.60 -10.73 0.33
C VAL A 247 15.71 -11.45 -0.42
N ASP A 248 16.93 -10.92 -0.33
CA ASP A 248 18.09 -11.39 -1.05
C ASP A 248 19.21 -11.78 -0.07
N PHE A 249 19.86 -12.89 -0.35
CA PHE A 249 21.01 -13.40 0.38
C PHE A 249 22.27 -13.20 -0.44
N PHE A 250 23.31 -12.69 0.19
CA PHE A 250 24.62 -12.44 -0.41
C PHE A 250 25.65 -13.31 0.28
N ASP A 251 26.29 -14.20 -0.47
CA ASP A 251 27.47 -14.95 -0.04
C ASP A 251 28.73 -14.21 -0.50
N MET A 252 29.61 -13.92 0.45
CA MET A 252 30.87 -13.20 0.26
C MET A 252 32.11 -14.08 0.54
N SER A 253 31.93 -15.39 0.76
CA SER A 253 32.99 -16.30 1.22
C SER A 253 33.95 -16.74 0.11
N GLU A 254 33.44 -17.07 -1.08
CA GLU A 254 34.22 -17.54 -2.24
C GLU A 254 34.02 -16.67 -3.51
N GLY A 255 33.40 -15.49 -3.37
CA GLY A 255 32.99 -14.61 -4.46
C GLY A 255 31.89 -13.67 -3.98
N PHE A 256 31.23 -12.94 -4.88
CA PHE A 256 29.96 -12.26 -4.57
C PHE A 256 28.86 -13.01 -5.31
N GLU A 257 28.09 -13.82 -4.58
CA GLU A 257 26.93 -14.55 -5.12
C GLU A 257 25.65 -14.03 -4.48
N GLU A 258 24.67 -13.67 -5.32
CA GLU A 258 23.33 -13.23 -4.89
C GLU A 258 22.32 -14.35 -5.13
N THR A 259 21.54 -14.68 -4.11
CA THR A 259 20.41 -15.61 -4.18
C THR A 259 19.14 -14.91 -3.68
N ASN A 260 18.07 -14.92 -4.48
CA ASN A 260 16.77 -14.43 -4.02
C ASN A 260 16.09 -15.48 -3.12
N ILE A 261 15.78 -15.10 -1.88
CA ILE A 261 15.02 -15.94 -0.93
C ILE A 261 13.52 -15.79 -1.21
N TYR A 262 13.06 -14.57 -1.49
CA TYR A 262 11.66 -14.26 -1.73
C TYR A 262 11.53 -13.02 -2.61
N LYS A 263 10.59 -13.05 -3.56
CA LYS A 263 10.09 -11.87 -4.24
C LYS A 263 8.59 -12.03 -4.45
N GLY A 264 7.77 -11.18 -3.84
CA GLY A 264 6.31 -11.29 -3.92
C GLY A 264 5.56 -10.29 -3.04
N PRO A 265 4.23 -10.47 -2.84
CA PRO A 265 3.42 -9.57 -2.02
C PRO A 265 3.98 -9.37 -0.61
N LEU A 266 4.00 -8.13 -0.14
CA LEU A 266 4.52 -7.80 1.19
C LEU A 266 3.58 -8.29 2.30
N LEU A 267 2.28 -8.09 2.18
CA LEU A 267 1.31 -8.36 3.26
C LEU A 267 0.62 -9.71 3.11
N ASP A 268 0.38 -10.37 4.25
CA ASP A 268 -0.46 -11.58 4.34
C ASP A 268 -1.81 -11.28 5.00
N ILE A 269 -1.83 -10.38 5.99
CA ILE A 269 -3.03 -9.97 6.72
C ILE A 269 -3.10 -8.45 6.83
N LEU A 270 -4.23 -7.87 6.44
CA LEU A 270 -4.58 -6.47 6.62
C LEU A 270 -5.72 -6.33 7.62
N ASN A 271 -5.49 -5.57 8.68
CA ASN A 271 -6.50 -5.18 9.65
C ASN A 271 -7.10 -3.83 9.27
N VAL A 272 -8.34 -3.81 8.76
CA VAL A 272 -9.05 -2.56 8.46
C VAL A 272 -9.69 -2.03 9.74
N ARG A 273 -9.46 -0.75 10.06
CA ARG A 273 -10.01 -0.10 11.26
C ARG A 273 -10.79 1.17 10.90
N THR A 274 -11.86 1.53 11.62
CA THR A 274 -12.13 1.10 13.00
C THR A 274 -13.56 0.61 13.25
N ALA A 275 -13.70 -0.57 13.86
CA ALA A 275 -14.92 -1.03 14.51
C ALA A 275 -14.77 -0.99 16.05
N PHE A 276 -15.89 -0.97 16.77
CA PHE A 276 -15.90 -0.86 18.23
C PHE A 276 -16.84 -1.84 18.91
N LEU A 277 -16.43 -2.33 20.08
CA LEU A 277 -17.30 -2.89 21.10
C LEU A 277 -17.79 -1.75 22.02
N LYS A 278 -19.11 -1.54 22.06
CA LYS A 278 -19.78 -0.51 22.87
C LYS A 278 -20.88 -1.11 23.74
N GLU A 279 -21.20 -0.40 24.81
CA GLU A 279 -22.46 -0.61 25.53
C GLU A 279 -23.56 0.23 24.88
N VAL A 280 -24.68 -0.43 24.54
CA VAL A 280 -25.88 0.20 24.00
C VAL A 280 -27.09 -0.43 24.68
N GLN A 281 -27.76 0.33 25.55
CA GLN A 281 -29.01 -0.09 26.21
C GLN A 281 -28.92 -1.44 26.97
N GLY A 282 -27.78 -1.70 27.59
CA GLY A 282 -27.44 -2.91 28.35
C GLY A 282 -26.71 -3.98 27.53
N HIS A 283 -26.63 -3.82 26.21
CA HIS A 283 -26.07 -4.80 25.29
C HIS A 283 -24.63 -4.46 24.89
N ALA A 284 -23.85 -5.51 24.62
CA ALA A 284 -22.57 -5.40 23.94
C ALA A 284 -22.83 -5.30 22.43
N ALA A 285 -22.60 -4.13 21.85
CA ALA A 285 -22.90 -3.83 20.45
C ALA A 285 -21.62 -3.67 19.63
N LEU A 286 -21.57 -4.33 18.48
CA LEU A 286 -20.60 -4.06 17.41
C LEU A 286 -21.04 -2.82 16.64
N THR A 287 -20.19 -1.80 16.62
CA THR A 287 -20.46 -0.52 15.93
C THR A 287 -19.28 -0.13 15.05
N TYR A 288 -19.50 0.77 14.10
CA TYR A 288 -18.49 1.20 13.12
C TYR A 288 -18.39 2.72 13.11
N THR A 289 -17.28 3.23 12.58
CA THR A 289 -17.23 4.60 12.09
C THR A 289 -18.02 4.69 10.77
N THR A 290 -18.47 5.88 10.38
CA THR A 290 -19.20 6.09 9.12
C THR A 290 -18.38 5.64 7.92
N ASP A 291 -17.07 5.91 7.95
CA ASP A 291 -16.14 5.52 6.89
C ASP A 291 -15.96 4.00 6.79
N MET A 292 -15.80 3.34 7.93
CA MET A 292 -15.71 1.87 7.96
C MET A 292 -17.01 1.23 7.48
N GLU A 293 -18.16 1.76 7.87
CA GLU A 293 -19.46 1.26 7.41
C GLU A 293 -19.60 1.40 5.88
N TYR A 294 -19.15 2.51 5.30
CA TYR A 294 -19.13 2.69 3.85
C TYR A 294 -18.23 1.67 3.16
N VAL A 295 -17.00 1.48 3.64
CA VAL A 295 -16.06 0.49 3.09
C VAL A 295 -16.62 -0.93 3.15
N LEU A 296 -17.23 -1.33 4.28
CA LEU A 296 -17.85 -2.64 4.45
C LEU A 296 -19.05 -2.85 3.50
N LYS A 297 -19.94 -1.86 3.38
CA LYS A 297 -21.07 -1.91 2.44
C LYS A 297 -20.62 -2.02 0.99
N ASN A 298 -19.44 -1.48 0.67
CA ASN A 298 -18.82 -1.53 -0.65
C ASN A 298 -17.62 -2.51 -0.71
N HIS A 299 -17.59 -3.53 0.14
CA HIS A 299 -16.45 -4.47 0.25
C HIS A 299 -16.06 -5.14 -1.07
N SER A 300 -17.01 -5.34 -2.00
CA SER A 300 -16.72 -5.87 -3.34
C SER A 300 -15.80 -4.98 -4.17
N HIS A 301 -15.77 -3.68 -3.88
CA HIS A 301 -14.91 -2.71 -4.55
C HIS A 301 -13.62 -2.46 -3.77
N TYR A 302 -13.71 -2.28 -2.45
CA TYR A 302 -12.57 -1.83 -1.64
C TYR A 302 -11.75 -2.96 -1.00
N LEU A 303 -12.34 -4.15 -0.76
CA LEU A 303 -11.68 -5.24 -0.04
C LEU A 303 -11.42 -6.47 -0.93
N ARG A 304 -12.43 -6.89 -1.70
CA ARG A 304 -12.40 -8.09 -2.53
C ARG A 304 -11.23 -8.15 -3.53
N PRO A 305 -10.83 -7.05 -4.22
CA PRO A 305 -9.70 -7.11 -5.15
C PRO A 305 -8.39 -7.54 -4.47
N MET A 306 -8.20 -7.24 -3.19
CA MET A 306 -7.02 -7.66 -2.45
C MET A 306 -7.11 -9.13 -2.03
N GLN A 307 -8.30 -9.57 -1.63
CA GLN A 307 -8.57 -10.97 -1.24
C GLN A 307 -8.39 -11.94 -2.40
N GLU A 308 -8.80 -11.54 -3.62
CA GLU A 308 -8.59 -12.33 -4.83
C GLU A 308 -7.10 -12.50 -5.19
N ASN A 309 -6.25 -11.56 -4.75
CA ASN A 309 -4.79 -11.64 -4.86
C ASN A 309 -4.12 -12.31 -3.64
N GLY A 310 -4.91 -12.90 -2.74
CA GLY A 310 -4.42 -13.70 -1.61
C GLY A 310 -4.31 -12.97 -0.28
N LEU A 311 -4.44 -11.63 -0.23
CA LEU A 311 -4.36 -10.85 1.01
C LEU A 311 -5.57 -11.14 1.92
N LYS A 312 -5.33 -11.49 3.18
CA LYS A 312 -6.42 -11.71 4.14
C LYS A 312 -6.86 -10.40 4.77
N VAL A 313 -8.16 -10.11 4.74
CA VAL A 313 -8.72 -8.87 5.28
C VAL A 313 -9.50 -9.14 6.56
N CYS A 314 -9.04 -8.58 7.67
CA CYS A 314 -9.65 -8.71 8.99
C CYS A 314 -10.21 -7.37 9.48
N LEU A 315 -11.32 -7.41 10.21
CA LEU A 315 -11.88 -6.23 10.87
C LEU A 315 -11.24 -6.02 12.25
N ALA A 316 -10.60 -4.87 12.47
CA ALA A 316 -10.08 -4.50 13.77
C ALA A 316 -11.18 -3.92 14.67
N ILE A 317 -11.42 -4.59 15.80
CA ILE A 317 -12.43 -4.23 16.80
C ILE A 317 -11.69 -3.68 18.02
N MET A 318 -12.04 -2.45 18.39
CA MET A 318 -11.45 -1.70 19.50
C MET A 318 -12.48 -1.42 20.60
N GLY A 319 -12.04 -0.87 21.73
CA GLY A 319 -12.95 -0.40 22.78
C GLY A 319 -13.62 0.92 22.37
N GLY A 320 -14.94 1.01 22.57
CA GLY A 320 -15.72 2.17 22.12
C GLY A 320 -15.98 3.25 23.18
N GLY A 321 -15.20 3.29 24.25
CA GLY A 321 -15.23 4.34 25.27
C GLY A 321 -16.44 4.33 26.20
N THR A 322 -17.21 3.24 26.30
CA THR A 322 -18.42 3.15 27.13
C THR A 322 -18.17 2.57 28.52
N GLY A 323 -16.96 2.09 28.81
CA GLY A 323 -16.60 1.37 30.03
C GLY A 323 -16.91 -0.12 30.00
N LEU A 324 -17.59 -0.59 28.94
CA LEU A 324 -17.71 -1.99 28.58
C LEU A 324 -16.62 -2.32 27.55
N GLY A 325 -15.95 -3.44 27.71
CA GLY A 325 -14.86 -3.89 26.86
C GLY A 325 -14.62 -5.40 26.98
N PHE A 326 -13.59 -5.90 26.32
CA PHE A 326 -13.30 -7.33 26.18
C PHE A 326 -13.11 -8.05 27.54
N ALA A 327 -12.62 -7.33 28.55
CA ALA A 327 -12.27 -7.86 29.87
C ALA A 327 -13.38 -7.74 30.93
N ASN A 328 -14.60 -7.27 30.60
CA ASN A 328 -15.69 -7.15 31.59
C ASN A 328 -17.09 -7.52 31.06
N LEU A 329 -17.18 -8.34 30.01
CA LEU A 329 -18.45 -8.84 29.48
C LEU A 329 -19.03 -9.95 30.36
N THR A 330 -20.36 -9.97 30.44
CA THR A 330 -21.11 -11.13 30.95
C THR A 330 -21.22 -12.23 29.89
N ASP A 331 -21.48 -13.48 30.30
CA ASP A 331 -21.64 -14.60 29.36
C ASP A 331 -22.75 -14.35 28.30
N ALA A 332 -23.82 -13.66 28.68
CA ALA A 332 -24.90 -13.27 27.77
C ALA A 332 -24.42 -12.24 26.73
N GLN A 333 -23.68 -11.22 27.17
CA GLN A 333 -23.09 -10.21 26.29
C GLN A 333 -22.03 -10.81 25.36
N ILE A 334 -21.23 -11.78 25.84
CA ILE A 334 -20.27 -12.51 25.01
C ILE A 334 -21.00 -13.26 23.88
N SER A 335 -22.07 -13.98 24.21
CA SER A 335 -22.84 -14.74 23.22
C SER A 335 -23.49 -13.82 22.17
N ASP A 336 -24.09 -12.70 22.62
CA ASP A 336 -24.73 -11.72 21.75
C ASP A 336 -23.69 -11.06 20.81
N PHE A 337 -22.59 -10.57 21.38
CA PHE A 337 -21.53 -9.93 20.61
C PHE A 337 -20.88 -10.89 19.61
N ALA A 338 -20.64 -12.15 20.00
CA ALA A 338 -20.08 -13.14 19.07
C ALA A 338 -21.00 -13.42 17.87
N ALA A 339 -22.33 -13.40 18.07
CA ALA A 339 -23.30 -13.54 16.98
C ALA A 339 -23.32 -12.32 16.05
N GLN A 340 -23.19 -11.11 16.60
CA GLN A 340 -23.06 -9.88 15.81
C GLN A 340 -21.80 -9.89 14.95
N VAL A 341 -20.66 -10.30 15.53
CA VAL A 341 -19.39 -10.40 14.81
C VAL A 341 -19.43 -11.48 13.72
N GLN A 342 -20.00 -12.66 14.00
CA GLN A 342 -20.24 -13.71 13.00
C GLN A 342 -21.06 -13.18 11.82
N THR A 343 -22.12 -12.43 12.11
CA THR A 343 -22.98 -11.83 11.10
C THR A 343 -22.20 -10.84 10.24
N ALA A 344 -21.41 -9.96 10.85
CA ALA A 344 -20.60 -8.98 10.13
C ALA A 344 -19.55 -9.65 9.23
N VAL A 345 -18.80 -10.63 9.74
CA VAL A 345 -17.78 -11.37 8.97
C VAL A 345 -18.40 -12.10 7.79
N SER A 346 -19.59 -12.67 7.95
CA SER A 346 -20.29 -13.37 6.88
C SER A 346 -20.90 -12.41 5.85
N LEU A 347 -21.48 -11.29 6.31
CA LEU A 347 -22.17 -10.31 5.46
C LEU A 347 -21.21 -9.55 4.56
N TYR A 348 -20.03 -9.21 5.06
CA TYR A 348 -19.01 -8.43 4.34
C TYR A 348 -17.86 -9.27 3.80
N ASP A 349 -18.00 -10.61 3.82
CA ASP A 349 -17.03 -11.59 3.33
C ASP A 349 -15.59 -11.37 3.83
N LEU A 350 -15.46 -11.09 5.14
CA LEU A 350 -14.17 -10.85 5.77
C LEU A 350 -13.44 -12.18 6.03
N ASP A 351 -12.11 -12.17 6.00
CA ASP A 351 -11.29 -13.33 6.33
C ASP A 351 -11.20 -13.58 7.84
N GLY A 352 -11.51 -12.57 8.67
CA GLY A 352 -11.51 -12.68 10.12
C GLY A 352 -11.64 -11.37 10.87
N ILE A 353 -11.17 -11.37 12.12
CA ILE A 353 -11.17 -10.19 13.00
C ILE A 353 -9.84 -10.05 13.76
N ASN A 354 -9.58 -8.83 14.20
CA ASN A 354 -8.53 -8.49 15.15
C ASN A 354 -9.13 -7.87 16.41
N LEU A 355 -8.74 -8.38 17.57
CA LEU A 355 -9.16 -7.86 18.87
C LEU A 355 -8.06 -6.97 19.43
N TRP A 356 -8.35 -5.68 19.58
CA TRP A 356 -7.42 -4.71 20.16
C TRP A 356 -8.10 -3.96 21.30
N ASP A 357 -7.88 -4.42 22.54
CA ASP A 357 -8.50 -3.82 23.73
C ASP A 357 -7.85 -2.48 24.11
N LYS A 358 -8.07 -1.48 23.27
CA LYS A 358 -7.65 -0.10 23.44
C LYS A 358 -8.88 0.79 23.37
N GLY A 359 -9.02 1.69 24.34
CA GLY A 359 -10.09 2.69 24.34
C GLY A 359 -11.43 2.25 24.94
N ALA A 360 -11.52 1.12 25.65
CA ALA A 360 -12.76 0.70 26.29
C ALA A 360 -13.26 1.69 27.36
N GLY A 361 -12.32 2.32 28.09
CA GLY A 361 -12.63 3.28 29.16
C GLY A 361 -13.16 2.62 30.43
N TYR A 362 -12.56 1.49 30.83
CA TYR A 362 -12.95 0.71 32.01
C TYR A 362 -13.07 1.56 33.28
N GLY A 363 -13.90 1.10 34.22
CA GLY A 363 -14.10 1.76 35.52
C GLY A 363 -15.18 2.86 35.53
N LYS A 364 -15.92 3.06 34.44
CA LYS A 364 -17.10 3.94 34.43
C LYS A 364 -18.20 3.44 35.36
N GLU A 365 -18.92 4.39 35.96
CA GLU A 365 -20.04 4.10 36.85
C GLU A 365 -21.11 3.26 36.14
N GLY A 366 -21.59 2.21 36.81
CA GLY A 366 -22.60 1.29 36.27
C GLY A 366 -22.03 0.14 35.43
N MET A 367 -20.73 0.13 35.12
CA MET A 367 -20.08 -0.97 34.39
C MET A 367 -19.42 -1.97 35.35
N ALA A 368 -19.37 -3.24 34.93
CA ALA A 368 -18.65 -4.28 35.67
C ALA A 368 -17.14 -3.98 35.70
N PRO A 369 -16.44 -4.33 36.80
CA PRO A 369 -14.98 -4.24 36.82
C PRO A 369 -14.37 -5.25 35.83
N ILE A 370 -13.13 -4.97 35.42
CA ILE A 370 -12.33 -5.95 34.66
C ILE A 370 -12.20 -7.25 35.45
N ASN A 371 -12.16 -8.37 34.72
CA ASN A 371 -11.92 -9.68 35.29
C ASN A 371 -11.13 -10.57 34.32
N ASP A 372 -10.45 -11.56 34.89
CA ASP A 372 -9.48 -12.38 34.17
C ASP A 372 -10.13 -13.39 33.20
N THR A 373 -11.44 -13.66 33.35
CA THR A 373 -12.12 -14.73 32.60
C THR A 373 -12.89 -14.25 31.37
N SER A 374 -13.34 -13.00 31.36
CA SER A 374 -14.19 -12.44 30.30
C SER A 374 -13.52 -12.56 28.93
N TYR A 375 -12.27 -12.12 28.82
CA TYR A 375 -11.58 -12.06 27.54
C TYR A 375 -11.30 -13.47 26.99
N ALA A 376 -10.88 -14.41 27.84
CA ALA A 376 -10.67 -15.81 27.43
C ALA A 376 -11.96 -16.47 26.92
N LYS A 377 -13.08 -16.24 27.62
CA LYS A 377 -14.40 -16.72 27.19
C LYS A 377 -14.84 -16.10 25.86
N LEU A 378 -14.61 -14.79 25.69
CA LEU A 378 -14.91 -14.08 24.44
C LEU A 378 -14.13 -14.64 23.25
N ILE A 379 -12.81 -14.81 23.40
CA ILE A 379 -11.94 -15.38 22.35
C ILE A 379 -12.46 -16.76 21.91
N LYS A 380 -12.76 -17.64 22.87
CA LYS A 380 -13.33 -18.96 22.58
C LYS A 380 -14.68 -18.88 21.89
N ALA A 381 -15.58 -18.00 22.34
CA ALA A 381 -16.90 -17.82 21.74
C ALA A 381 -16.80 -17.34 20.29
N LEU A 382 -15.94 -16.36 20.01
CA LEU A 382 -15.70 -15.83 18.66
C LEU A 382 -15.12 -16.90 17.73
N LYS A 383 -14.10 -17.65 18.17
CA LYS A 383 -13.51 -18.72 17.35
C LYS A 383 -14.52 -19.82 17.03
N ASN A 384 -15.37 -20.19 18.00
CA ASN A 384 -16.43 -21.17 17.78
C ASN A 384 -17.54 -20.67 16.86
N ALA A 385 -17.87 -19.37 16.91
CA ALA A 385 -18.87 -18.77 16.05
C ALA A 385 -18.40 -18.64 14.59
N MET A 386 -17.09 -18.51 14.37
CA MET A 386 -16.51 -18.29 13.03
C MET A 386 -15.43 -19.32 12.72
N PRO A 387 -15.76 -20.62 12.64
CA PRO A 387 -14.78 -21.64 12.33
C PRO A 387 -14.17 -21.41 10.94
N GLY A 388 -12.85 -21.54 10.83
CA GLY A 388 -12.12 -21.32 9.57
C GLY A 388 -11.82 -19.85 9.24
N LYS A 389 -12.34 -18.89 10.01
CA LYS A 389 -11.95 -17.47 9.91
C LYS A 389 -10.78 -17.17 10.86
N LEU A 390 -10.00 -16.15 10.52
CA LEU A 390 -8.90 -15.65 11.33
C LEU A 390 -9.43 -14.96 12.60
N LEU A 391 -8.82 -15.28 13.73
CA LEU A 391 -9.00 -14.59 15.00
C LEU A 391 -7.63 -14.19 15.51
N THR A 392 -7.35 -12.89 15.48
CA THR A 392 -6.09 -12.32 15.92
C THR A 392 -6.26 -11.39 17.12
N LEU A 393 -5.20 -11.20 17.89
CA LEU A 393 -5.25 -10.45 19.14
C LEU A 393 -4.01 -9.58 19.35
N VAL A 394 -4.23 -8.35 19.78
CA VAL A 394 -3.18 -7.48 20.31
C VAL A 394 -3.05 -7.71 21.82
N ASP A 395 -1.87 -8.17 22.23
CA ASP A 395 -1.47 -8.34 23.63
C ASP A 395 -1.04 -6.98 24.21
N THR A 396 -1.98 -6.33 24.92
CA THR A 396 -1.80 -4.98 25.48
C THR A 396 -1.09 -4.95 26.83
N ARG A 397 -0.86 -6.13 27.43
CA ARG A 397 -0.49 -6.36 28.83
C ARG A 397 -1.50 -5.87 29.86
N GLU A 398 -2.07 -4.67 29.70
CA GLU A 398 -3.07 -4.10 30.60
C GLU A 398 -4.28 -5.03 30.83
N THR A 399 -4.79 -5.66 29.77
CA THR A 399 -5.96 -6.55 29.86
C THR A 399 -5.69 -8.00 29.44
N THR A 400 -4.47 -8.28 29.00
CA THR A 400 -4.08 -9.58 28.45
C THR A 400 -3.03 -10.30 29.29
N GLU A 401 -2.43 -9.66 30.32
CA GLU A 401 -1.46 -10.32 31.19
C GLU A 401 -2.03 -11.59 31.84
N ALA A 402 -3.29 -11.56 32.31
CA ALA A 402 -3.96 -12.73 32.87
C ALA A 402 -4.10 -13.89 31.86
N LEU A 403 -4.09 -13.60 30.55
CA LEU A 403 -4.19 -14.61 29.49
C LEU A 403 -2.86 -15.32 29.21
N CYS A 404 -1.76 -14.92 29.88
CA CYS A 404 -0.51 -15.69 29.90
C CYS A 404 -0.67 -17.04 30.61
N ASP A 405 -1.72 -17.18 31.42
CA ASP A 405 -2.10 -18.40 32.12
C ASP A 405 -3.51 -18.86 31.68
N GLU A 406 -3.86 -20.11 31.96
CA GLU A 406 -5.19 -20.64 31.63
C GLU A 406 -6.28 -19.96 32.45
N GLN A 407 -7.29 -19.41 31.77
CA GLN A 407 -8.42 -18.73 32.42
C GLN A 407 -9.72 -19.49 32.16
N ALA A 408 -10.43 -19.84 33.23
CA ALA A 408 -11.69 -20.60 33.15
C ALA A 408 -11.60 -21.89 32.29
N GLY A 409 -10.48 -22.61 32.33
CA GLY A 409 -10.27 -23.80 31.50
C GLY A 409 -9.92 -23.50 30.03
N ILE A 410 -9.51 -22.27 29.72
CA ILE A 410 -9.24 -21.79 28.37
C ILE A 410 -7.81 -21.26 28.27
N SER A 411 -6.98 -21.99 27.55
CA SER A 411 -5.70 -21.51 27.05
C SER A 411 -5.96 -20.78 25.72
N VAL A 412 -5.89 -19.45 25.72
CA VAL A 412 -6.36 -18.63 24.58
C VAL A 412 -5.62 -18.89 23.28
N GLY A 413 -4.34 -19.26 23.35
CA GLY A 413 -3.52 -19.60 22.19
C GLY A 413 -4.04 -20.78 21.36
N ASN A 414 -4.87 -21.64 21.94
CA ASN A 414 -5.54 -22.73 21.21
C ASN A 414 -6.68 -22.23 20.29
N TYR A 415 -7.10 -20.98 20.44
CA TYR A 415 -8.21 -20.37 19.70
C TYR A 415 -7.76 -19.21 18.80
N LEU A 416 -6.55 -18.70 19.01
CA LEU A 416 -5.96 -17.60 18.24
C LEU A 416 -5.15 -18.15 17.06
N ASP A 417 -5.30 -17.51 15.90
CA ASP A 417 -4.46 -17.80 14.73
C ASP A 417 -3.12 -17.08 14.85
N TYR A 418 -3.15 -15.82 15.30
CA TYR A 418 -1.98 -14.99 15.59
C TYR A 418 -2.24 -14.07 16.78
N ALA A 419 -1.20 -13.71 17.52
CA ALA A 419 -1.24 -12.61 18.48
C ALA A 419 0.07 -11.84 18.44
N TRP A 420 0.08 -10.59 18.90
CA TRP A 420 1.32 -9.80 18.95
C TRP A 420 1.23 -8.73 20.02
N SER A 421 2.37 -8.32 20.54
CA SER A 421 2.45 -7.28 21.56
C SER A 421 2.05 -5.89 21.01
N SER A 422 1.39 -5.08 21.83
CA SER A 422 1.27 -3.63 21.59
C SER A 422 2.41 -2.82 22.17
N LEU A 423 3.32 -3.45 22.92
CA LEU A 423 4.57 -2.80 23.30
C LEU A 423 5.31 -2.61 21.98
N GLU A 424 5.37 -1.37 21.50
CA GLU A 424 5.97 -1.01 20.22
C GLU A 424 7.51 -1.19 20.28
N ASP A 425 7.95 -2.43 20.41
CA ASP A 425 9.28 -2.87 20.79
C ASP A 425 9.61 -4.24 20.13
N PHE A 426 10.89 -4.62 20.18
CA PHE A 426 11.40 -5.92 19.76
C PHE A 426 11.50 -6.83 20.98
N LEU A 427 10.70 -7.89 21.00
CA LEU A 427 10.53 -8.76 22.16
C LEU A 427 11.09 -10.16 21.87
N ALA A 428 11.34 -10.92 22.93
CA ALA A 428 11.79 -12.32 22.84
C ALA A 428 11.08 -13.21 23.87
N PRO A 429 9.73 -13.28 23.88
CA PRO A 429 8.94 -13.91 24.93
C PRO A 429 9.22 -15.41 25.14
N TYR A 430 9.90 -16.08 24.21
CA TYR A 430 10.24 -17.50 24.28
C TYR A 430 11.70 -17.74 24.71
N GLU A 431 12.51 -16.69 24.86
CA GLU A 431 13.88 -16.82 25.36
C GLU A 431 13.91 -16.99 26.89
N PRO A 432 14.93 -17.67 27.45
CA PRO A 432 14.98 -17.98 28.88
C PRO A 432 14.89 -16.76 29.81
N ASP A 433 15.42 -15.61 29.37
CA ASP A 433 15.50 -14.37 30.16
C ASP A 433 14.49 -13.31 29.69
N ALA A 434 13.39 -13.73 29.06
CA ALA A 434 12.39 -12.83 28.51
C ALA A 434 11.73 -11.95 29.59
N THR A 435 11.58 -10.66 29.28
CA THR A 435 10.89 -9.68 30.14
C THR A 435 9.37 -9.88 30.17
N ILE A 436 8.84 -10.57 29.18
CA ILE A 436 7.41 -10.88 29.03
C ILE A 436 7.22 -12.36 28.70
N ARG A 437 6.07 -12.91 29.10
CA ARG A 437 5.64 -14.26 28.71
C ARG A 437 4.66 -14.19 27.53
N PRO A 438 4.64 -15.20 26.64
CA PRO A 438 3.61 -15.29 25.60
C PRO A 438 2.27 -15.69 26.22
N LEU A 439 1.20 -15.54 25.44
CA LEU A 439 -0.14 -15.98 25.84
C LEU A 439 -0.20 -17.50 26.03
N ALA A 440 -1.04 -17.98 26.94
CA ALA A 440 -1.13 -19.39 27.26
C ALA A 440 -1.44 -20.24 26.00
N GLY A 441 -0.53 -21.14 25.66
CA GLY A 441 -0.68 -22.11 24.58
C GLY A 441 -0.44 -21.58 23.17
N ILE A 442 -0.06 -20.31 22.99
CA ILE A 442 0.24 -19.81 21.65
C ILE A 442 1.65 -20.26 21.21
N PRO A 443 1.80 -20.92 20.05
CA PRO A 443 3.12 -21.29 19.54
C PRO A 443 3.95 -20.07 19.15
N GLU A 444 5.28 -20.17 19.29
CA GLU A 444 6.22 -19.12 18.88
C GLU A 444 5.99 -18.63 17.45
N LYS A 445 5.72 -19.57 16.52
CA LYS A 445 5.44 -19.27 15.11
C LYS A 445 4.17 -18.43 14.86
N LYS A 446 3.38 -18.18 15.90
CA LYS A 446 2.09 -17.46 15.84
C LYS A 446 2.05 -16.23 16.75
N TYR A 447 3.14 -15.94 17.46
CA TYR A 447 3.21 -14.78 18.33
C TYR A 447 4.22 -13.77 17.77
N GLY A 448 3.73 -12.61 17.34
CA GLY A 448 4.53 -11.52 16.80
C GLY A 448 5.26 -10.76 17.88
N THR A 449 6.58 -10.70 17.73
CA THR A 449 7.49 -10.07 18.68
C THR A 449 8.11 -8.79 18.18
N ILE A 450 7.83 -8.44 16.92
CA ILE A 450 8.35 -7.25 16.25
C ILE A 450 7.18 -6.38 15.85
N PHE A 451 6.99 -5.28 16.60
CA PHE A 451 6.11 -4.20 16.20
C PHE A 451 6.95 -3.08 15.61
N LEU A 452 6.86 -2.91 14.31
CA LEU A 452 7.75 -2.02 13.58
C LEU A 452 7.38 -0.56 13.77
N ARG A 453 8.28 0.19 14.40
CA ARG A 453 8.25 1.65 14.45
C ARG A 453 9.00 2.25 13.27
N ASP A 454 8.55 3.39 12.79
CA ASP A 454 9.29 4.18 11.81
C ASP A 454 10.50 4.82 12.49
N ILE A 455 11.67 4.18 12.38
CA ILE A 455 12.93 4.65 12.95
C ILE A 455 13.29 6.04 12.39
N ALA A 456 12.93 6.34 11.14
CA ALA A 456 13.21 7.64 10.54
C ALA A 456 12.36 8.78 11.14
N ALA A 457 11.24 8.44 11.77
CA ALA A 457 10.39 9.38 12.49
C ALA A 457 10.79 9.57 13.98
N MET A 458 11.69 8.72 14.50
CA MET A 458 12.17 8.82 15.89
C MET A 458 13.09 10.04 16.09
N SER A 459 13.01 10.64 17.27
CA SER A 459 14.00 11.61 17.74
C SER A 459 15.38 10.98 17.92
N GLN A 460 16.44 11.80 17.98
CA GLN A 460 17.79 11.29 18.24
C GLN A 460 17.90 10.55 19.58
N GLU A 461 17.18 11.00 20.61
CA GLU A 461 17.18 10.35 21.93
C GLU A 461 16.55 8.95 21.85
N GLU A 462 15.41 8.82 21.15
CA GLU A 462 14.76 7.53 20.91
C GLU A 462 15.63 6.59 20.07
N GLN A 463 16.35 7.11 19.07
CA GLN A 463 17.28 6.29 18.27
C GLN A 463 18.47 5.79 19.11
N VAL A 464 19.03 6.65 19.97
CA VAL A 464 20.11 6.26 20.89
C VAL A 464 19.62 5.21 21.88
N ASP A 465 18.44 5.41 22.47
CA ASP A 465 17.83 4.44 23.40
C ASP A 465 17.56 3.10 22.71
N LEU A 466 17.04 3.12 21.47
CA LEU A 466 16.86 1.92 20.66
C LEU A 466 18.19 1.19 20.43
N MET A 467 19.27 1.91 20.10
CA MET A 467 20.58 1.30 19.89
C MET A 467 21.24 0.77 21.17
N GLU A 468 21.07 1.42 22.31
CA GLU A 468 21.78 1.09 23.55
C GLU A 468 21.03 0.12 24.45
N ASN A 469 19.68 0.19 24.48
CA ASN A 469 18.88 -0.42 25.54
C ASN A 469 17.84 -1.45 25.05
N SER A 470 17.79 -1.74 23.75
CA SER A 470 16.84 -2.71 23.19
C SER A 470 17.53 -3.94 22.60
N ILE A 471 16.76 -5.01 22.41
CA ILE A 471 17.23 -6.23 21.74
C ILE A 471 17.71 -5.92 20.32
N ILE A 472 17.06 -4.99 19.61
CA ILE A 472 17.49 -4.64 18.25
C ILE A 472 18.85 -3.93 18.25
N GLY A 473 19.17 -3.18 19.31
CA GLY A 473 20.49 -2.60 19.53
C GLY A 473 21.61 -3.63 19.55
N GLU A 474 21.36 -4.84 20.07
CA GLU A 474 22.36 -5.92 20.05
C GLU A 474 22.70 -6.37 18.63
N TYR A 475 21.72 -6.42 17.73
CA TYR A 475 21.95 -6.73 16.31
C TYR A 475 22.64 -5.56 15.59
N MET A 476 22.16 -4.33 15.80
CA MET A 476 22.72 -3.13 15.16
C MET A 476 24.18 -2.87 15.56
N ASN A 477 24.55 -3.23 16.79
CA ASN A 477 25.92 -3.10 17.30
C ASN A 477 26.77 -4.36 17.08
N MET A 478 26.30 -5.34 16.31
CA MET A 478 27.02 -6.59 16.04
C MET A 478 27.42 -7.35 17.32
N MET A 479 26.54 -7.35 18.32
CA MET A 479 26.71 -8.09 19.58
C MET A 479 25.94 -9.42 19.59
N ARG A 480 24.97 -9.57 18.67
CA ARG A 480 24.14 -10.78 18.54
C ARG A 480 24.12 -11.28 17.09
N PHE A 481 24.45 -12.55 16.91
CA PHE A 481 24.58 -13.25 15.61
C PHE A 481 23.67 -14.48 15.50
N THR A 482 22.78 -14.68 16.47
CA THR A 482 21.79 -15.76 16.48
C THR A 482 20.40 -15.20 16.22
N PRO A 483 19.53 -15.89 15.47
CA PRO A 483 18.17 -15.41 15.19
C PRO A 483 17.37 -15.08 16.46
N LEU A 484 16.48 -14.10 16.36
CA LEU A 484 15.53 -13.74 17.42
C LEU A 484 14.34 -14.70 17.41
N SER A 485 13.92 -15.15 18.59
CA SER A 485 12.68 -15.92 18.73
C SER A 485 11.44 -15.11 18.31
N GLY A 486 10.43 -15.79 17.74
CA GLY A 486 9.17 -15.16 17.33
C GLY A 486 9.22 -14.26 16.10
N THR A 487 10.29 -14.35 15.28
CA THR A 487 10.45 -13.63 14.00
C THR A 487 9.60 -14.19 12.85
N ASP A 488 8.72 -15.16 13.11
CA ASP A 488 7.81 -15.73 12.11
C ASP A 488 6.55 -14.88 11.90
N VAL A 489 6.28 -13.92 12.80
CA VAL A 489 5.16 -12.99 12.72
C VAL A 489 5.67 -11.57 12.96
N VAL A 490 5.45 -10.70 12.00
CA VAL A 490 5.87 -9.30 12.06
C VAL A 490 4.68 -8.39 11.80
N VAL A 491 4.60 -7.30 12.55
CA VAL A 491 3.46 -6.38 12.50
C VAL A 491 3.94 -4.97 12.21
N GLY A 492 3.50 -4.43 11.08
CA GLY A 492 3.59 -3.01 10.78
C GLY A 492 2.44 -2.24 11.46
N ALA A 493 2.71 -0.99 11.82
CA ALA A 493 1.68 -0.05 12.26
C ALA A 493 0.65 0.23 11.15
N ASP A 494 -0.20 1.25 11.35
CA ASP A 494 -1.07 1.73 10.27
C ASP A 494 -0.25 2.06 9.02
N ILE A 495 -0.70 1.59 7.86
CA ILE A 495 -0.22 2.05 6.58
C ILE A 495 -0.37 3.58 6.58
N PRO A 496 0.74 4.30 6.53
CA PRO A 496 0.78 5.72 6.84
C PRO A 496 0.04 6.52 5.77
N TYR A 497 -0.53 7.64 6.19
CA TYR A 497 -1.04 8.62 5.23
C TYR A 497 0.11 9.27 4.47
N MET A 498 0.20 8.99 3.17
CA MET A 498 1.25 9.49 2.28
C MET A 498 0.90 10.89 1.73
N ASP A 499 1.08 11.95 2.54
CA ASP A 499 0.94 13.34 2.05
C ASP A 499 2.22 13.87 1.37
N TYR A 500 2.11 14.99 0.64
CA TYR A 500 3.20 15.71 -0.01
C TYR A 500 4.35 15.97 0.99
N GLY A 501 5.50 15.30 0.78
CA GLY A 501 6.72 15.49 1.56
C GLY A 501 7.01 14.46 2.65
N LYS A 502 6.16 13.44 2.86
CA LYS A 502 6.47 12.27 3.69
C LYS A 502 6.53 10.98 2.85
N GLU A 503 7.40 10.97 1.84
CA GLU A 503 7.58 9.84 0.91
C GLU A 503 8.29 8.63 1.53
N SER A 504 8.69 8.67 2.81
CA SER A 504 9.62 7.71 3.41
C SER A 504 8.99 6.64 4.30
N VAL A 505 7.69 6.69 4.58
CA VAL A 505 7.14 6.12 5.83
C VAL A 505 7.06 4.59 5.85
N TRP A 506 7.41 3.87 4.77
CA TRP A 506 7.36 2.39 4.73
C TRP A 506 8.60 1.69 4.17
N ASN A 507 9.71 2.40 3.98
CA ASN A 507 10.85 1.85 3.24
C ASN A 507 11.78 0.92 4.03
N ASP A 508 11.83 0.99 5.36
CA ASP A 508 12.89 0.32 6.14
C ASP A 508 12.51 -0.63 7.29
N PRO A 509 11.25 -0.75 7.74
CA PRO A 509 11.01 -1.55 8.95
C PRO A 509 11.24 -3.06 8.69
N TRP A 510 11.11 -3.51 7.45
CA TRP A 510 11.30 -4.91 7.06
C TRP A 510 12.76 -5.34 7.04
N ALA A 511 13.70 -4.41 6.81
CA ALA A 511 15.13 -4.69 6.91
C ALA A 511 15.52 -5.08 8.34
N THR A 512 14.94 -4.39 9.33
CA THR A 512 15.14 -4.70 10.75
C THR A 512 14.60 -6.09 11.11
N TRP A 513 13.45 -6.47 10.56
CA TRP A 513 12.92 -7.83 10.73
C TRP A 513 13.84 -8.91 10.14
N ILE A 514 14.32 -8.71 8.91
CA ILE A 514 15.24 -9.65 8.26
C ILE A 514 16.57 -9.73 8.99
N LEU A 515 17.08 -8.63 9.54
CA LEU A 515 18.28 -8.64 10.37
C LEU A 515 18.11 -9.52 11.62
N CYS A 516 16.96 -9.47 12.29
CA CYS A 516 16.68 -10.33 13.44
C CYS A 516 16.46 -11.80 13.06
N LYS A 517 15.92 -12.07 11.88
CA LYS A 517 15.62 -13.45 11.44
C LYS A 517 16.84 -14.16 10.85
N TYR A 518 17.61 -13.44 10.03
CA TYR A 518 18.80 -13.91 9.33
C TYR A 518 19.98 -12.98 9.64
N PRO A 519 20.46 -12.94 10.89
CA PRO A 519 21.61 -12.12 11.24
C PRO A 519 22.84 -12.55 10.45
N ALA A 520 23.70 -11.60 10.11
CA ALA A 520 25.00 -11.88 9.53
C ALA A 520 25.82 -12.79 10.48
N PRO A 521 26.69 -13.67 9.97
CA PRO A 521 27.62 -14.43 10.80
C PRO A 521 28.71 -13.52 11.37
N GLU A 522 29.37 -13.97 12.45
CA GLU A 522 30.47 -13.24 13.11
C GLU A 522 31.64 -12.87 12.18
N ASP A 523 31.87 -13.67 11.14
CA ASP A 523 32.94 -13.48 10.17
C ASP A 523 32.53 -12.62 8.96
N PHE A 524 31.28 -12.15 8.91
CA PHE A 524 30.71 -11.37 7.82
C PHE A 524 30.81 -12.07 6.44
N SER A 525 30.88 -13.39 6.43
CA SER A 525 30.94 -14.19 5.20
C SER A 525 29.66 -14.13 4.37
N SER A 526 28.54 -13.68 4.94
CA SER A 526 27.28 -13.50 4.23
C SER A 526 26.43 -12.39 4.83
N SER A 527 25.40 -11.95 4.10
CA SER A 527 24.38 -11.03 4.60
C SER A 527 23.03 -11.32 3.96
N THR A 528 21.95 -10.96 4.66
CA THR A 528 20.59 -11.00 4.11
C THR A 528 20.01 -9.59 4.14
N MET A 529 19.39 -9.17 3.04
CA MET A 529 18.76 -7.86 2.93
C MET A 529 17.30 -8.00 2.53
N ALA A 530 16.46 -7.11 3.04
CA ALA A 530 15.09 -6.94 2.58
C ALA A 530 14.93 -5.59 1.89
N GLN A 531 14.18 -5.57 0.80
CA GLN A 531 13.79 -4.35 0.11
C GLN A 531 12.29 -4.38 -0.14
N THR A 532 11.59 -3.32 0.26
CA THR A 532 10.19 -3.13 -0.14
C THR A 532 10.14 -2.40 -1.47
N GLU A 533 9.47 -3.01 -2.43
CA GLU A 533 9.17 -2.40 -3.71
C GLU A 533 7.78 -1.74 -3.62
N VAL A 534 7.77 -0.44 -3.86
CA VAL A 534 6.56 0.39 -3.84
C VAL A 534 6.29 0.84 -5.27
N PRO A 535 5.23 0.36 -5.93
CA PRO A 535 4.85 0.82 -7.26
C PRO A 535 4.69 2.33 -7.29
N TYR A 536 5.03 2.93 -8.43
CA TYR A 536 4.96 4.38 -8.58
C TYR A 536 3.55 4.95 -8.41
N SER A 537 2.51 4.15 -8.65
CA SER A 537 1.09 4.48 -8.39
C SER A 537 0.80 4.77 -6.92
N VAL A 538 1.42 4.01 -6.00
CA VAL A 538 1.34 4.26 -4.55
C VAL A 538 2.04 5.57 -4.18
N ARG A 539 3.17 5.87 -4.84
CA ARG A 539 3.90 7.15 -4.68
C ARG A 539 3.16 8.35 -5.29
N ASP A 540 2.05 8.14 -5.99
CA ASP A 540 1.28 9.20 -6.64
C ASP A 540 0.07 9.66 -5.82
N TYR A 541 -0.23 9.03 -4.68
CA TYR A 541 -1.22 9.42 -3.66
C TYR A 541 -2.69 9.55 -4.14
N TYR A 542 -2.96 10.26 -5.24
CA TYR A 542 -4.29 10.50 -5.81
C TYR A 542 -5.05 9.22 -6.18
N MET A 543 -4.36 8.11 -6.45
CA MET A 543 -5.02 6.83 -6.79
C MET A 543 -5.69 6.16 -5.58
N PHE A 544 -5.25 6.46 -4.35
CA PHE A 544 -5.76 5.84 -3.12
C PHE A 544 -6.27 6.87 -2.11
N GLN A 545 -6.51 8.10 -2.55
CA GLN A 545 -7.22 9.07 -1.75
C GLN A 545 -8.62 8.53 -1.45
N LYS A 546 -9.07 8.73 -0.22
CA LYS A 546 -10.45 8.49 0.18
C LYS A 546 -11.41 9.21 -0.77
N ASP A 547 -12.33 8.47 -1.37
CA ASP A 547 -13.28 8.94 -2.37
C ASP A 547 -14.75 8.86 -1.91
N TRP A 548 -14.98 8.74 -0.60
CA TRP A 548 -16.31 8.68 0.03
C TRP A 548 -16.54 9.73 1.12
#